data_AF-A0A1H0QZG2-F1
#
_entry.id   AF-A0A1H0QZG2-F1
#
_cell.length_a   1.000
_cell.length_b   1.000
_cell.length_c   1.000
_cell.angle_alpha   90.00
_cell.angle_beta   90.00
_cell.angle_gamma   90.00
#
_symmetry.space_group_name_H-M   'P 1'
#
loop_
_entity.id
_entity.type
_entity.pdbx_description
1 polymer ?
#
loop_
_entity_poly.entity_id
_entity_poly.type
_entity_poly.pdbx_seq_one_letter_code
_entity_poly.pdbx_strand_id
1 'polypeptide(L)'
;MIEPRVYGLDDHHYRAVGENGVAELVPTVCPLGHPLGADTVLISSSPCLCAGRPHRTWRCWACDGTANVSVWVWPPCSRHPEWTPWAV
;
A
#
# COMPACT_ATOMS: atom_id res chain seq x y z
N MET A 1 -14.87 -18.28 6.48
CA MET A 1 -14.05 -17.09 6.19
C MET A 1 -14.29 -16.71 4.75
N ILE A 2 -14.74 -15.48 4.50
CA ILE A 2 -14.83 -14.94 3.13
C ILE A 2 -13.42 -14.61 2.64
N GLU A 3 -13.11 -15.03 1.41
CA GLU A 3 -11.81 -14.80 0.78
C GLU A 3 -11.84 -13.55 -0.11
N PRO A 4 -10.71 -12.81 -0.25
CA PRO A 4 -10.62 -11.61 -1.10
C PRO A 4 -11.14 -11.82 -2.52
N ARG A 5 -10.85 -12.98 -3.11
CA ARG A 5 -11.29 -13.35 -4.47
C ARG A 5 -12.80 -13.30 -4.70
N VAL A 6 -13.62 -13.48 -3.65
CA VAL A 6 -15.09 -13.37 -3.75
C VAL A 6 -15.53 -11.94 -4.14
N TYR A 7 -14.72 -10.94 -3.79
CA TYR A 7 -14.94 -9.53 -4.14
C TYR A 7 -14.14 -9.07 -5.38
N GLY A 8 -13.49 -10.00 -6.09
CA GLY A 8 -12.58 -9.66 -7.18
C GLY A 8 -11.31 -8.94 -6.70
N LEU A 9 -10.90 -9.17 -5.44
CA LEU A 9 -9.66 -8.68 -4.86
C LEU A 9 -8.61 -9.80 -4.86
N ASP A 10 -7.34 -9.44 -5.01
CA ASP A 10 -6.25 -10.41 -5.00
C ASP A 10 -5.75 -10.69 -3.58
N ASP A 11 -5.20 -11.89 -3.36
CA ASP A 11 -4.70 -12.33 -2.05
C ASP A 11 -3.30 -11.76 -1.72
N HIS A 12 -2.64 -11.09 -2.67
CA HIS A 12 -1.36 -10.43 -2.44
C HIS A 12 -1.52 -9.13 -1.65
N HIS A 13 -2.67 -8.46 -1.78
CA HIS A 13 -2.89 -7.14 -1.18
C HIS A 13 -4.09 -7.09 -0.25
N TYR A 14 -4.83 -8.18 -0.14
CA TYR A 14 -5.96 -8.30 0.78
C TYR A 14 -5.89 -9.62 1.53
N ARG A 15 -6.37 -9.60 2.77
CA ARG A 15 -6.54 -10.79 3.58
C ARG A 15 -7.94 -10.88 4.15
N ALA A 16 -8.42 -12.10 4.40
CA ALA A 16 -9.64 -12.31 5.18
C ALA A 16 -9.42 -11.83 6.62
N VAL A 17 -10.43 -11.17 7.19
CA VAL A 17 -10.47 -10.73 8.59
C VAL A 17 -11.81 -11.12 9.19
N GLY A 18 -11.76 -12.04 10.16
CA GLY A 18 -12.97 -12.62 10.76
C GLY A 18 -13.78 -13.45 9.76
N GLU A 19 -15.05 -13.64 10.05
CA GLU A 19 -15.90 -14.50 9.22
C GLU A 19 -16.35 -13.83 7.92
N ASN A 20 -16.54 -12.51 7.95
CA ASN A 20 -17.23 -11.74 6.90
C ASN A 20 -16.45 -10.51 6.40
N GLY A 21 -15.19 -10.34 6.80
CA GLY A 21 -14.40 -9.17 6.45
C GLY A 21 -13.23 -9.49 5.54
N VAL A 22 -12.83 -8.49 4.75
CA VAL A 22 -11.53 -8.46 4.05
C VAL A 22 -10.86 -7.14 4.40
N ALA A 23 -9.56 -7.18 4.65
CA ALA A 23 -8.76 -5.99 4.91
C ALA A 23 -7.64 -5.89 3.89
N GLU A 24 -7.39 -4.66 3.43
CA GLU A 24 -6.20 -4.33 2.65
C GLU A 24 -4.97 -4.53 3.54
N LEU A 25 -3.95 -5.17 2.97
CA LEU A 25 -2.65 -5.32 3.61
C LEU A 25 -1.92 -3.98 3.59
N VAL A 26 -0.98 -3.83 4.52
CA VAL A 26 -0.07 -2.69 4.57
C VAL A 26 1.36 -3.19 4.61
N PRO A 27 2.34 -2.45 4.05
CA PRO A 27 3.73 -2.85 4.11
C PRO A 27 4.22 -2.91 5.55
N THR A 28 5.00 -3.95 5.87
CA THR A 28 5.61 -4.15 7.19
C THR A 28 7.08 -3.71 7.26
N VAL A 29 7.68 -3.41 6.09
CA VAL A 29 9.07 -2.95 5.95
C VAL A 29 9.12 -1.94 4.79
N CYS A 30 9.92 -0.88 4.92
CA CYS A 30 10.16 0.04 3.80
C CYS A 30 11.32 -0.46 2.90
N PRO A 31 11.54 0.07 1.69
CA PRO A 31 12.64 -0.35 0.81
C PRO A 31 14.03 -0.12 1.37
N LEU A 32 14.17 0.76 2.37
CA LEU A 32 15.44 0.95 3.08
C LEU A 32 15.61 -0.03 4.26
N GLY A 33 14.65 -0.93 4.48
CA GLY A 33 14.70 -1.96 5.52
C GLY A 33 14.17 -1.53 6.89
N HIS A 34 13.61 -0.33 7.04
CA HIS A 34 13.04 0.09 8.32
C HIS A 34 11.74 -0.67 8.62
N PRO A 35 11.59 -1.22 9.83
CA PRO A 35 10.34 -1.86 10.24
C PRO A 35 9.20 -0.83 10.27
N LEU A 36 8.07 -1.21 9.68
CA LEU A 36 6.84 -0.43 9.63
C LEU A 36 5.79 -1.04 10.56
N GLY A 37 4.98 -0.19 11.17
CA GLY A 37 3.94 -0.55 12.12
C GLY A 37 3.09 0.65 12.49
N ALA A 38 2.28 0.49 13.52
CA ALA A 38 1.60 1.62 14.14
C ALA A 38 2.62 2.72 14.48
N ASP A 39 2.25 3.98 14.20
CA ASP A 39 3.05 5.18 14.45
C ASP A 39 4.36 5.34 13.63
N THR A 40 4.71 4.40 12.75
CA THR A 40 5.91 4.50 11.90
C THR A 40 5.63 4.59 10.39
N VAL A 41 4.41 4.26 9.97
CA VAL A 41 3.94 4.38 8.58
C VAL A 41 2.91 5.50 8.43
N LEU A 42 3.12 6.38 7.46
CA LEU A 42 2.13 7.34 6.99
C LEU A 42 1.33 6.72 5.85
N ILE A 43 0.00 6.70 5.98
CA ILE A 43 -0.91 6.22 4.94
C ILE A 43 -1.66 7.42 4.37
N SER A 44 -1.63 7.57 3.05
CA SER A 44 -2.49 8.52 2.34
C SER A 44 -3.19 7.81 1.17
N SER A 45 -4.31 8.37 0.75
CA SER A 45 -5.09 7.87 -0.38
C SER A 45 -5.20 9.01 -1.38
N SER A 46 -4.64 8.82 -2.56
CA SER A 46 -4.72 9.80 -3.65
C SER A 46 -5.68 9.27 -4.73
N PRO A 47 -6.77 9.99 -5.03
CA PRO A 47 -7.60 9.67 -6.18
C PRO A 47 -6.82 10.02 -7.46
N CYS A 48 -6.12 9.04 -8.06
CA CYS A 48 -5.59 9.18 -9.41
C CYS A 48 -6.62 8.72 -10.43
N LEU A 49 -6.75 9.45 -11.54
CA LEU A 49 -7.61 9.09 -12.67
C LEU A 49 -6.98 8.05 -13.63
N CYS A 50 -5.89 7.41 -13.23
CA CYS A 50 -5.06 6.59 -14.12
C CYS A 50 -5.36 5.09 -14.08
N ALA A 51 -6.06 4.58 -13.07
CA ALA A 51 -6.31 3.14 -12.90
C ALA A 51 -7.79 2.78 -12.64
N GLY A 52 -8.72 3.73 -12.79
CA GLY A 52 -10.13 3.53 -12.44
C GLY A 52 -10.39 3.23 -10.94
N ARG A 53 -9.32 3.13 -10.13
CA ARG A 53 -9.31 2.91 -8.69
C ARG A 53 -8.38 3.95 -8.02
N PRO A 54 -8.72 4.43 -6.81
CA PRO A 54 -7.84 5.30 -6.04
C PRO A 54 -6.54 4.58 -5.72
N HIS A 55 -5.42 5.31 -5.74
CA HIS A 55 -4.13 4.75 -5.36
C HIS A 55 -3.91 4.99 -3.87
N ARG A 56 -3.55 3.93 -3.15
CA ARG A 56 -3.05 4.08 -1.80
C ARG A 56 -1.56 4.34 -1.85
N THR A 57 -1.12 5.31 -1.06
CA THR A 57 0.29 5.68 -0.93
C THR A 57 0.76 5.53 0.50
N TRP A 58 2.01 5.10 0.66
CA TRP A 58 2.65 4.94 1.96
C TRP A 58 3.99 5.65 2.01
N ARG A 59 4.38 6.13 3.20
CA ARG A 59 5.71 6.66 3.51
C ARG A 59 6.17 6.18 4.89
N CYS A 60 7.47 5.97 5.05
CA CYS A 60 8.07 5.63 6.35
C CYS A 60 8.47 6.91 7.06
N TRP A 61 8.09 7.05 8.33
CA TRP A 61 8.44 8.22 9.14
C TRP A 61 9.95 8.39 9.30
N ALA A 62 10.70 7.30 9.47
CA ALA A 62 12.16 7.35 9.58
C ALA A 62 12.84 7.82 8.28
N CYS A 63 12.19 7.62 7.13
CA CYS A 63 12.67 8.12 5.85
C CYS A 63 12.11 9.51 5.51
N ASP A 64 11.08 9.98 6.22
CA ASP A 64 10.41 11.24 5.94
C ASP A 64 11.37 12.39 6.25
N GLY A 65 11.85 13.07 5.20
CA GLY A 65 12.90 14.09 5.28
C GLY A 65 14.28 13.67 4.77
N THR A 66 14.49 12.39 4.43
CA THR A 66 15.67 11.94 3.69
C THR A 66 15.45 12.12 2.19
N ALA A 67 16.48 12.49 1.42
CA ALA A 67 16.34 12.75 -0.02
C ALA A 67 15.82 11.56 -0.85
N ASN A 68 15.82 10.34 -0.28
CA ASN A 68 15.27 9.13 -0.86
C ASN A 68 13.87 8.80 -0.28
N VAL A 69 12.92 9.72 -0.40
CA VAL A 69 11.50 9.44 -0.12
C VAL A 69 10.95 8.53 -1.22
N SER A 70 11.02 7.22 -1.04
CA SER A 70 10.29 6.27 -1.87
C SER A 70 8.83 6.27 -1.42
N VAL A 71 7.96 7.00 -2.11
CA VAL A 71 6.51 6.81 -1.95
C VAL A 71 6.18 5.42 -2.48
N TRP A 72 5.58 4.57 -1.65
CA TRP A 72 5.03 3.30 -2.13
C TRP A 72 3.63 3.52 -2.63
N VAL A 73 3.28 2.88 -3.74
CA VAL A 73 1.94 3.01 -4.31
C VAL A 73 1.34 1.66 -4.69
N TRP A 74 0.04 1.52 -4.41
CA TRP A 74 -0.81 0.48 -4.96
C TRP A 74 -2.07 1.11 -5.58
N PRO A 75 -2.42 0.80 -6.84
CA PRO A 75 -1.68 -0.05 -7.78
C PRO A 75 -0.41 0.66 -8.24
N PRO A 76 0.44 0.04 -9.05
CA PRO A 76 1.41 0.78 -9.83
C PRO A 76 0.72 1.93 -10.60
N CYS A 77 1.22 3.16 -10.42
CA CYS A 77 0.62 4.36 -10.99
C CYS A 77 1.30 4.71 -12.31
N SER A 78 0.57 4.67 -13.44
CA SER A 78 1.14 5.05 -14.74
C SER A 78 1.42 6.54 -14.89
N ARG A 79 0.75 7.40 -14.11
CA ARG A 79 0.98 8.86 -14.10
C ARG A 79 2.11 9.30 -13.19
N HIS A 80 2.48 8.46 -12.22
CA HIS A 80 3.56 8.71 -11.27
C HIS A 80 4.55 7.54 -11.29
N PRO A 81 5.29 7.37 -12.41
CA PRO A 81 6.26 6.28 -12.54
C PRO A 81 7.43 6.41 -11.55
N GLU A 82 7.63 7.58 -10.95
CA GLU A 82 8.60 7.81 -9.90
C GLU A 82 8.20 7.18 -8.55
N TRP A 83 6.92 6.86 -8.35
CA TRP A 83 6.48 6.16 -7.15
C TRP A 83 6.86 4.69 -7.23
N THR A 84 7.42 4.18 -6.15
CA THR A 84 7.83 2.79 -6.07
C THR A 84 6.58 1.91 -5.94
N PRO A 85 6.34 0.97 -6.87
CA PRO A 85 5.24 0.02 -6.70
C PRO A 85 5.44 -0.77 -5.41
N TRP A 86 4.38 -0.91 -4.63
CA TRP A 86 4.43 -1.84 -3.51
C TRP A 86 4.39 -3.28 -4.06
N ALA A 87 5.46 -4.03 -3.82
CA ALA A 87 5.52 -5.46 -4.04
C ALA A 87 5.61 -6.15 -2.68
N VAL A 88 4.64 -7.02 -2.39
CA VAL A 88 4.63 -7.88 -1.20
C VAL A 88 5.59 -9.06 -1.32
#